data_AF-I0Q3F0-F1
#
_entry.id   AF-I0Q3F0-F1
#
_cell.length_a   1.000
_cell.length_b   1.000
_cell.length_c   1.000
_cell.angle_alpha   90.00
_cell.angle_beta   90.00
_cell.angle_gamma   90.00
#
_symmetry.space_group_name_H-M   'P 1'
#
loop_
_entity.id
_entity.type
_entity.pdbx_description
1 polymer ?
#
loop_
_entity_poly.entity_id
_entity_poly.type
_entity_poly.pdbx_seq_one_letter_code
_entity_poly.pdbx_strand_id
1 'polypeptide(L)'
;MTFDNKLGLMDSLELSKMEEKISKTRAKELFEKQLLDDKATGTYATLAVIHGFLFEEIYDFACQIRTVNLAKGNVRFAPVMYLAASLENIDRMPQQTFEQIVEKYLELNIAHPF
;
A
#
# COMPACT_ATOMS: atom_id res chain seq x y z
N MET A 1 -13.77 -5.58 15.65
CA MET A 1 -13.22 -4.23 15.84
C MET A 1 -12.98 -3.66 14.45
N THR A 2 -13.41 -2.44 14.19
CA THR A 2 -13.18 -1.74 12.93
C THR A 2 -12.05 -0.73 13.11
N PHE A 3 -11.36 -0.41 12.01
CA PHE A 3 -10.45 0.73 11.98
C PHE A 3 -11.24 2.03 11.86
N ASP A 4 -10.65 3.12 12.34
CA ASP A 4 -11.16 4.46 12.06
C ASP A 4 -11.22 4.65 10.54
N ASN A 5 -12.41 4.97 10.05
CA ASN A 5 -12.71 5.07 8.62
C ASN A 5 -13.61 6.28 8.37
N LYS A 6 -13.42 6.91 7.21
CA LYS A 6 -14.18 8.09 6.78
C LYS A 6 -15.67 7.80 6.55
N LEU A 7 -16.05 6.52 6.45
CA LEU A 7 -17.43 6.08 6.24
C LEU A 7 -18.23 6.03 7.55
N GLY A 8 -17.57 6.16 8.71
CA GLY A 8 -18.21 6.09 10.03
C GLY A 8 -18.78 4.71 10.37
N LEU A 9 -18.32 3.66 9.70
CA LEU A 9 -18.84 2.29 9.87
C LEU A 9 -18.21 1.61 11.09
N MET A 10 -19.05 1.03 11.94
CA MET A 10 -18.65 0.30 13.15
C MET A 10 -18.80 -1.23 13.02
N ASP A 11 -19.57 -1.70 12.04
CA ASP A 11 -19.69 -3.12 11.74
C ASP A 11 -18.59 -3.55 10.76
N SER A 12 -17.83 -4.59 11.13
CA SER A 12 -16.69 -5.05 10.34
C SER A 12 -17.07 -5.70 9.02
N LEU A 13 -18.24 -6.33 8.94
CA LEU A 13 -18.69 -6.98 7.71
C LEU A 13 -19.17 -5.94 6.70
N GLU A 14 -19.93 -4.94 7.15
CA GLU A 14 -20.35 -3.80 6.34
C GLU A 14 -19.14 -2.99 5.87
N LEU A 15 -18.20 -2.70 6.77
CA LEU A 15 -16.97 -1.99 6.43
C LEU A 15 -16.20 -2.74 5.34
N SER A 16 -15.96 -4.04 5.50
CA SER A 16 -15.24 -4.84 4.51
C SER A 16 -15.91 -4.86 3.13
N LYS A 17 -17.24 -4.93 3.08
CA LYS A 17 -17.99 -4.86 1.81
C LYS A 17 -17.84 -3.49 1.13
N MET A 18 -17.88 -2.42 1.91
CA MET A 18 -17.74 -1.05 1.40
C MET A 18 -16.31 -0.76 0.94
N GLU A 19 -15.31 -1.20 1.71
CA GLU A 19 -13.89 -1.16 1.35
C GLU A 19 -13.65 -1.85 0.00
N GLU A 20 -14.14 -3.09 -0.15
CA GLU A 20 -14.02 -3.86 -1.39
C GLU A 20 -14.68 -3.13 -2.56
N LYS A 21 -15.92 -2.65 -2.37
CA LYS A 21 -16.69 -1.97 -3.43
C LYS A 21 -15.98 -0.70 -3.91
N ILE A 22 -15.57 0.17 -2.98
CA ILE A 22 -14.93 1.45 -3.30
C ILE A 22 -13.56 1.21 -3.93
N SER A 23 -12.70 0.42 -3.28
CA SER A 23 -11.34 0.17 -3.77
C SER A 23 -11.33 -0.51 -5.16
N LYS A 24 -12.23 -1.45 -5.44
CA LYS A 24 -12.34 -2.05 -6.79
C LYS A 24 -12.85 -1.08 -7.84
N THR A 25 -13.77 -0.19 -7.47
CA THR A 25 -14.26 0.86 -8.39
C THR A 25 -13.13 1.83 -8.74
N ARG A 26 -12.33 2.24 -7.74
CA ARG A 26 -11.13 3.06 -7.95
C ARG A 26 -10.07 2.31 -8.75
N ALA A 27 -9.80 1.03 -8.47
CA ALA A 27 -8.85 0.24 -9.24
C ALA A 27 -9.23 0.16 -10.73
N LYS A 28 -10.53 0.01 -11.04
CA LYS A 28 -11.04 0.05 -12.40
C LYS A 28 -10.76 1.41 -13.07
N GLU A 29 -11.08 2.50 -12.38
CA GLU A 29 -10.83 3.86 -12.88
C GLU A 29 -9.34 4.13 -13.11
N LEU A 30 -8.48 3.70 -12.20
CA LEU A 30 -7.02 3.83 -12.29
C LEU A 30 -6.50 3.21 -13.59
N PHE A 31 -7.03 2.03 -13.93
CA PHE A 31 -6.67 1.29 -15.13
C PHE A 31 -7.27 1.90 -16.41
N GLU A 32 -8.58 2.19 -16.43
CA GLU A 32 -9.27 2.72 -17.61
C GLU A 32 -8.75 4.09 -18.02
N LYS A 33 -8.31 4.90 -17.05
CA LYS A 33 -7.75 6.24 -17.30
C LYS A 33 -6.23 6.25 -17.45
N GLN A 34 -5.56 5.09 -17.38
CA GLN A 34 -4.11 4.98 -17.57
C GLN A 34 -3.30 5.92 -16.65
N LEU A 35 -3.74 6.10 -15.40
CA LEU A 35 -3.20 7.11 -14.49
C LEU A 35 -1.78 6.82 -13.97
N LEU A 36 -1.21 5.67 -14.34
CA LEU A 36 0.13 5.25 -13.97
C LEU A 36 1.14 5.35 -15.11
N ASP A 37 0.71 5.66 -16.34
CA ASP A 37 1.57 5.61 -17.53
C ASP A 37 2.75 6.59 -17.47
N ASP A 38 2.58 7.71 -16.76
CA ASP A 38 3.60 8.74 -16.55
C ASP A 38 4.39 8.57 -15.23
N LYS A 39 4.09 7.53 -14.44
CA LYS A 39 4.69 7.30 -13.12
C LYS A 39 5.90 6.38 -13.19
N ALA A 40 6.88 6.64 -12.34
CA ALA A 40 8.09 5.81 -12.25
C ALA A 40 7.75 4.41 -11.70
N THR A 41 8.08 3.36 -12.46
CA THR A 41 7.81 1.99 -12.04
C THR A 41 8.77 1.52 -10.95
N GLY A 42 8.26 0.77 -9.98
CA GLY A 42 9.05 0.17 -8.91
C GLY A 42 9.58 1.17 -7.87
N THR A 43 8.86 2.26 -7.61
CA THR A 43 9.18 3.22 -6.55
C THR A 43 8.09 3.27 -5.49
N TYR A 44 8.46 3.56 -4.25
CA TYR A 44 7.53 3.82 -3.16
C TYR A 44 6.60 5.00 -3.48
N ALA A 45 7.11 6.03 -4.15
CA ALA A 45 6.30 7.18 -4.55
C ALA A 45 5.09 6.76 -5.40
N THR A 46 5.29 5.92 -6.43
CA THR A 46 4.20 5.39 -7.24
C THR A 46 3.30 4.45 -6.45
N LEU A 47 3.86 3.64 -5.55
CA LEU A 47 3.07 2.79 -4.67
C LEU A 47 2.15 3.61 -3.73
N ALA A 48 2.64 4.71 -3.17
CA ALA A 48 1.87 5.61 -2.32
C ALA A 48 0.74 6.28 -3.11
N VAL A 49 0.97 6.64 -4.38
CA VAL A 49 -0.08 7.13 -5.29
C VAL A 49 -1.15 6.06 -5.49
N ILE A 50 -0.77 4.81 -5.77
CA ILE A 50 -1.72 3.70 -5.92
C ILE A 50 -2.53 3.51 -4.63
N HIS A 51 -1.86 3.44 -3.47
CA HIS A 51 -2.52 3.28 -2.18
C HIS A 51 -3.48 4.45 -1.87
N GLY A 52 -3.06 5.68 -2.13
CA GLY A 52 -3.91 6.87 -2.04
C GLY A 52 -5.16 6.74 -2.90
N PHE A 53 -4.98 6.47 -4.19
CA PHE A 53 -6.09 6.40 -5.15
C PHE A 53 -7.15 5.35 -4.76
N LEU A 54 -6.70 4.21 -4.23
CA LEU A 54 -7.59 3.10 -3.85
C LEU A 54 -8.34 3.35 -2.54
N PHE A 55 -7.72 4.07 -1.59
CA PHE A 55 -8.19 4.09 -0.19
C PHE A 55 -8.45 5.50 0.38
N GLU A 56 -8.20 6.59 -0.35
CA GLU A 56 -8.37 7.96 0.16
C GLU A 56 -9.80 8.29 0.60
N GLU A 57 -10.82 7.65 0.02
CA GLU A 57 -12.22 7.80 0.44
C GLU A 57 -12.57 6.97 1.68
N ILE A 58 -11.70 6.04 2.07
CA ILE A 58 -11.93 5.07 3.14
C ILE A 58 -11.14 5.45 4.40
N TYR A 59 -9.86 5.83 4.26
CA TYR A 59 -8.96 6.08 5.38
C TYR A 59 -8.25 7.43 5.29
N ASP A 60 -8.04 8.10 6.43
CA ASP A 60 -7.29 9.36 6.52
C ASP A 60 -5.78 9.18 6.26
N PHE A 61 -5.25 8.00 6.56
CA PHE A 61 -3.84 7.67 6.37
C PHE A 61 -3.52 7.10 4.98
N ALA A 62 -4.48 7.10 4.04
CA ALA A 62 -4.19 6.69 2.66
C ALA A 62 -2.98 7.50 2.13
N CYS A 63 -2.13 6.85 1.33
CA CYS A 63 -0.80 7.31 0.88
C CYS A 63 0.28 7.55 1.95
N GLN A 64 0.02 7.41 3.25
CA GLN A 64 0.99 7.72 4.31
C GLN A 64 1.71 6.47 4.81
N ILE A 65 3.00 6.61 5.16
CA ILE A 65 3.76 5.55 5.85
C ILE A 65 3.13 5.31 7.23
N ARG A 66 2.95 4.04 7.60
CA ARG A 66 2.45 3.67 8.92
C ARG A 66 3.33 4.15 10.07
N THR A 67 2.69 4.45 11.19
CA THR A 67 3.35 4.97 12.40
C THR A 67 3.43 3.95 13.53
N VAL A 68 2.89 2.74 13.32
CA VAL A 68 2.91 1.62 14.28
C VAL A 68 3.59 0.39 13.69
N ASN A 69 4.14 -0.47 14.56
CA ASN A 69 4.70 -1.74 14.13
C ASN A 69 3.60 -2.75 13.84
N LEU A 70 3.75 -3.53 12.76
CA LEU A 70 2.79 -4.54 12.33
C LEU A 70 3.40 -5.94 12.39
N ALA A 71 2.53 -6.94 12.58
CA ALA A 71 2.88 -8.34 12.49
C ALA A 71 1.70 -9.14 11.91
N LYS A 72 2.01 -10.24 11.21
CA LYS A 72 1.04 -11.23 10.74
C LYS A 72 1.43 -12.60 11.26
N GLY A 73 0.63 -13.15 12.17
CA GLY A 73 1.01 -14.34 12.93
C GLY A 73 2.32 -14.09 13.69
N ASN A 74 3.33 -14.93 13.45
CA ASN A 74 4.64 -14.82 14.10
C ASN A 74 5.66 -13.96 13.31
N VAL A 75 5.26 -13.40 12.17
CA VAL A 75 6.16 -12.60 11.32
C VAL A 75 5.96 -11.13 11.62
N ARG A 76 7.05 -10.44 11.99
CA ARG A 76 7.08 -8.98 12.17
C ARG A 76 7.55 -8.34 10.87
N PHE A 77 6.87 -7.27 10.45
CA PHE A 77 7.32 -6.43 9.34
C PHE A 77 8.41 -5.45 9.80
N ALA A 78 8.99 -4.70 8.86
CA ALA A 78 10.05 -3.74 9.17
C ALA A 78 9.66 -2.79 10.32
N PRO A 79 10.50 -2.59 11.34
CA PRO A 79 10.18 -1.63 12.39
C PRO A 79 10.00 -0.22 11.83
N VAL A 80 9.02 0.55 12.33
CA VAL A 80 8.72 1.92 11.86
C VAL A 80 9.97 2.81 11.87
N MET A 81 10.82 2.65 12.89
CA MET A 81 12.12 3.34 13.01
C MET A 81 13.00 3.25 11.77
N TYR A 82 12.94 2.13 11.04
CA TYR A 82 13.77 1.89 9.86
C TYR A 82 12.99 1.94 8.54
N LEU A 83 11.66 2.06 8.60
CA LEU A 83 10.79 1.90 7.44
C LEU A 83 11.10 2.88 6.31
N ALA A 84 11.32 4.16 6.63
CA ALA A 84 11.68 5.16 5.62
C ALA A 84 13.01 4.81 4.91
N ALA A 85 14.04 4.44 5.67
CA ALA A 85 15.33 4.03 5.12
C ALA A 85 15.22 2.72 4.31
N SER A 86 14.39 1.77 4.74
CA SER A 86 14.11 0.55 3.99
C SER A 86 13.48 0.86 2.63
N LEU A 87 12.50 1.76 2.57
CA LEU A 87 11.85 2.16 1.31
C LEU A 87 12.83 2.86 0.36
N GLU A 88 13.69 3.74 0.87
CA GLU A 88 14.75 4.36 0.06
C GLU A 88 15.70 3.33 -0.55
N ASN A 89 16.03 2.28 0.20
CA ASN A 89 16.88 1.20 -0.30
C ASN A 89 16.16 0.35 -1.34
N ILE A 90 14.88 0.03 -1.11
CA ILE A 90 14.04 -0.72 -2.04
C ILE A 90 13.91 0.02 -3.37
N ASP A 91 13.73 1.34 -3.37
CA ASP A 91 13.64 2.15 -4.57
C ASP A 91 14.89 2.02 -5.47
N ARG A 92 16.07 1.82 -4.85
CA ARG A 92 17.36 1.66 -5.53
C ARG A 92 17.64 0.21 -5.97
N MET A 93 16.82 -0.76 -5.57
CA MET A 93 17.02 -2.17 -5.96
C MET A 93 16.83 -2.35 -7.48
N PRO A 94 17.65 -3.22 -8.11
CA PRO A 94 17.50 -3.54 -9.53
C PRO A 94 16.17 -4.27 -9.79
N GLN A 95 15.69 -4.22 -11.03
CA GLN A 95 14.39 -4.80 -11.43
C GLN A 95 14.38 -5.18 -12.92
N GLN A 96 15.54 -5.54 -13.49
CA GLN A 96 15.69 -5.84 -14.92
C GLN A 96 15.41 -7.31 -15.24
N THR A 97 15.59 -8.22 -14.28
CA THR A 97 15.28 -9.65 -14.43
C THR A 97 14.10 -10.05 -13.55
N PHE A 98 13.50 -11.20 -13.86
CA PHE A 98 12.41 -11.76 -13.05
C PHE A 98 12.84 -11.96 -11.60
N GLU A 99 14.04 -12.49 -11.37
CA GLU A 99 14.58 -12.74 -10.03
C GLU A 99 14.72 -11.44 -9.23
N GLN A 100 15.23 -10.38 -9.87
CA GLN A 100 15.37 -9.06 -9.25
C GLN A 100 14.01 -8.43 -8.91
N ILE A 101 13.02 -8.60 -9.80
CA ILE A 101 11.65 -8.12 -9.55
C ILE A 101 11.03 -8.86 -8.36
N VAL A 102 11.21 -10.18 -8.28
CA VAL A 102 10.72 -10.99 -7.16
C VAL A 102 11.42 -10.57 -5.86
N GLU A 103 12.73 -10.39 -5.87
CA GLU A 103 13.50 -9.94 -4.69
C GLU A 103 13.01 -8.57 -4.21
N LYS A 104 12.86 -7.61 -5.11
CA LYS A 104 12.31 -6.28 -4.80
C LYS A 104 10.90 -6.34 -4.25
N TYR A 105 10.05 -7.20 -4.79
CA TYR A 105 8.69 -7.43 -4.27
C TYR A 105 8.71 -8.03 -2.85
N LEU A 106 9.60 -8.99 -2.57
CA LEU A 106 9.74 -9.58 -1.25
C LEU A 106 10.18 -8.54 -0.20
N GLU A 107 11.19 -7.73 -0.52
CA GLU A 107 11.65 -6.64 0.36
C GLU A 107 10.54 -5.62 0.62
N LEU A 108 9.78 -5.24 -0.42
CA LEU A 108 8.64 -4.35 -0.27
C LEU A 108 7.52 -4.95 0.61
N ASN A 109 7.26 -6.25 0.48
CA ASN A 109 6.28 -6.95 1.32
C ASN A 109 6.75 -7.06 2.78
N ILE A 110 8.06 -7.19 3.02
CA ILE A 110 8.66 -7.16 4.37
C ILE A 110 8.58 -5.75 4.96
N ALA A 111 8.79 -4.71 4.16
CA ALA A 111 8.64 -3.32 4.59
C ALA A 111 7.20 -3.05 5.04
N HIS A 112 6.22 -3.51 4.27
CA HIS A 112 4.78 -3.40 4.55
C HIS A 112 4.41 -1.95 4.95
N PRO A 113 4.54 -0.99 4.02
CA PRO A 113 4.63 0.43 4.38
C PRO A 113 3.33 1.08 4.87
N PHE A 114 2.19 0.42 4.66
CA PHE A 114 0.86 0.88 5.06
C PHE A 114 0.30 -0.04 6.15
#